data_AF-A0A8S4BX30-F1
#
_entry.id   AF-A0A8S4BX30-F1
#
_cell.length_a   1.000
_cell.length_b   1.000
_cell.length_c   1.000
_cell.angle_alpha   90.00
_cell.angle_beta   90.00
_cell.angle_gamma   90.00
#
_symmetry.space_group_name_H-M   'P 1'
#
loop_
_entity.id
_entity.type
_entity.pdbx_description
1 polymer ?
#
loop_
_entity_poly.entity_id
_entity_poly.type
_entity_poly.pdbx_seq_one_letter_code
_entity_poly.pdbx_strand_id
1 'polypeptide(L)'
;VSEVRTLQELKVAVEPLTDYLATAGCLRNLTSLTDKYQLLKDILMFQVVHRVLGPFERFRDGLKTLGVLQKIQLHPEAFRKYPVANTCINYLRLPLCTHYEAFKEVMDFAIRNTQGFGMAGLIWLCLSLTS
;
A
#
# COMPACT_ATOMS: atom_id res chain seq x y z
N VAL A 1 2.83 5.30 -21.68
CA VAL A 1 1.38 5.05 -21.87
C VAL A 1 0.94 5.93 -23.03
N SER A 2 0.47 5.35 -24.12
CA SER A 2 -0.07 6.12 -25.26
C SER A 2 -1.34 6.85 -24.82
N GLU A 3 -1.42 8.14 -25.13
CA GLU A 3 -2.59 8.95 -24.83
C GLU A 3 -3.71 8.61 -25.80
N VAL A 4 -4.81 8.06 -25.29
CA VAL A 4 -6.01 7.75 -26.07
C VAL A 4 -6.78 9.04 -26.34
N ARG A 5 -7.02 9.36 -27.62
CA ARG A 5 -7.63 10.62 -28.08
C ARG A 5 -9.00 10.46 -28.71
N THR A 6 -9.40 9.23 -29.03
CA THR A 6 -10.72 8.94 -29.63
C THR A 6 -11.44 7.81 -28.89
N LEU A 7 -12.77 7.79 -28.98
CA LEU A 7 -13.58 6.73 -28.36
C LEU A 7 -13.24 5.35 -28.95
N GLN A 8 -12.90 5.30 -30.24
CA GLN A 8 -12.54 4.06 -30.90
C GLN A 8 -11.20 3.51 -30.38
N GLU A 9 -10.19 4.37 -30.22
CA GLU A 9 -8.92 3.99 -29.59
C GLU A 9 -9.14 3.47 -28.17
N LEU A 10 -10.06 4.08 -27.40
CA LEU A 10 -10.38 3.61 -26.05
C LEU A 10 -11.00 2.21 -26.06
N LYS A 11 -11.95 1.96 -26.97
CA LYS A 11 -12.59 0.64 -27.10
C LYS A 11 -11.59 -0.43 -27.51
N VAL A 12 -10.73 -0.14 -28.48
CA VAL A 12 -9.66 -1.07 -28.92
C VAL A 12 -8.67 -1.33 -27.79
N ALA A 13 -8.30 -0.33 -27.00
CA ALA A 13 -7.40 -0.52 -25.86
C ALA A 13 -8.01 -1.37 -24.73
N VAL A 14 -9.34 -1.35 -24.58
CA VAL A 14 -10.07 -2.09 -23.54
C VAL A 14 -10.46 -3.50 -24.00
N GLU A 15 -10.60 -3.73 -25.31
CA GLU A 15 -11.03 -5.02 -25.88
C GLU A 15 -10.23 -6.23 -25.36
N PRO A 16 -8.88 -6.21 -25.27
CA PRO A 16 -8.10 -7.34 -24.74
C PRO A 16 -8.33 -7.59 -23.24
N LEU A 17 -8.93 -6.64 -22.52
CA LEU A 17 -9.20 -6.71 -21.09
C LEU A 17 -10.63 -7.17 -20.78
N THR A 18 -11.47 -7.41 -21.80
CA THR A 18 -12.91 -7.65 -21.65
C THR A 18 -13.24 -8.76 -20.65
N ASP A 19 -12.62 -9.93 -20.78
CA ASP A 19 -12.86 -11.08 -19.88
C ASP A 19 -12.45 -10.77 -18.44
N TYR A 20 -11.33 -10.08 -18.27
CA TYR A 20 -10.86 -9.63 -16.97
C TYR A 20 -11.83 -8.62 -16.35
N LEU A 21 -12.32 -7.65 -17.13
CA LEU A 21 -13.28 -6.65 -16.65
C LEU A 21 -14.63 -7.28 -16.32
N ALA A 22 -15.09 -8.26 -17.11
CA ALA A 22 -16.30 -9.00 -16.82
C ALA A 22 -16.18 -9.75 -15.49
N THR A 23 -15.06 -10.47 -15.31
CA THR A 23 -14.74 -11.19 -14.06
C THR A 23 -14.62 -10.25 -12.87
N ALA A 24 -14.05 -9.06 -13.09
CA ALA A 24 -13.90 -8.02 -12.08
C ALA A 24 -15.21 -7.25 -11.79
N GLY A 25 -16.29 -7.50 -12.53
CA GLY A 25 -17.54 -6.73 -12.44
C GLY A 25 -17.40 -5.27 -12.88
N CYS A 26 -16.36 -4.94 -13.64
CA CYS A 26 -16.01 -3.59 -14.10
C CYS A 26 -16.36 -3.34 -15.57
N LEU A 27 -16.87 -4.35 -16.29
CA LEU A 27 -17.24 -4.22 -17.70
C LEU A 27 -18.36 -3.20 -17.86
N ARG A 28 -18.16 -2.21 -18.74
CA ARG A 28 -19.10 -1.12 -18.96
C ARG A 28 -19.14 -0.67 -20.41
N ASN A 29 -20.28 -0.15 -20.84
CA ASN A 29 -20.40 0.43 -22.18
C ASN A 29 -19.67 1.78 -22.24
N LEU A 30 -18.74 1.92 -23.17
CA LEU A 30 -17.93 3.13 -23.35
C LEU A 30 -18.61 4.05 -24.37
N THR A 31 -19.07 5.20 -23.88
CA THR A 31 -19.81 6.20 -24.66
C THR A 31 -19.05 7.52 -24.80
N SER A 32 -18.10 7.78 -23.89
CA SER A 32 -17.27 8.99 -23.86
C SER A 32 -15.83 8.65 -23.46
N LEU A 33 -14.87 9.50 -23.86
CA LEU A 33 -13.48 9.43 -23.41
C LEU A 33 -13.34 9.57 -21.89
N THR A 34 -14.29 10.21 -21.22
CA THR A 34 -14.30 10.35 -19.76
C THR A 34 -14.57 9.03 -19.05
N ASP A 35 -15.18 8.05 -19.71
CA ASP A 35 -15.50 6.75 -19.12
C ASP A 35 -14.24 5.99 -18.68
N LYS A 36 -13.08 6.33 -19.25
CA LYS A 36 -11.78 5.78 -18.83
C LYS A 36 -11.48 6.04 -17.35
N TYR A 37 -11.88 7.20 -16.81
CA TYR A 37 -11.63 7.52 -15.40
C TYR A 37 -12.49 6.69 -14.47
N GLN A 38 -13.74 6.45 -14.85
CA GLN A 38 -14.64 5.61 -14.07
C GLN A 38 -14.23 4.14 -14.16
N LEU A 39 -13.82 3.67 -15.34
CA LEU A 39 -13.26 2.32 -15.51
C LEU A 39 -12.00 2.12 -14.65
N LEU A 40 -11.08 3.09 -14.65
CA LEU A 40 -9.89 3.05 -13.78
C LEU A 40 -10.28 3.02 -12.30
N LYS A 41 -11.25 3.83 -11.89
CA LYS A 41 -11.76 3.82 -10.52
C LYS A 41 -12.32 2.45 -10.15
N ASP A 42 -13.14 1.85 -11.00
CA ASP A 42 -13.76 0.54 -10.76
C ASP A 42 -12.69 -0.56 -10.66
N ILE A 43 -11.70 -0.55 -11.56
CA ILE A 43 -10.56 -1.48 -11.52
C ILE A 43 -9.75 -1.31 -10.22
N LEU A 44 -9.45 -0.07 -9.83
CA LEU A 44 -8.71 0.21 -8.60
C LEU A 44 -9.50 -0.24 -7.36
N MET A 45 -10.80 0.01 -7.32
CA MET A 45 -11.68 -0.47 -6.25
C MET A 45 -11.67 -1.99 -6.18
N PHE A 46 -11.80 -2.69 -7.31
CA PHE A 46 -11.78 -4.15 -7.36
C PHE A 46 -10.44 -4.73 -6.93
N GLN A 47 -9.33 -4.23 -7.47
CA GLN A 47 -8.00 -4.78 -7.22
C GLN A 47 -7.46 -4.44 -5.84
N VAL A 48 -7.68 -3.21 -5.38
CA VAL A 48 -7.10 -2.73 -4.12
C VAL A 48 -8.09 -2.87 -3.00
N VAL A 49 -9.29 -2.29 -3.12
CA VAL A 49 -10.22 -2.17 -1.99
C VAL A 49 -10.96 -3.47 -1.72
N HIS A 50 -11.60 -4.08 -2.71
CA HIS A 50 -12.45 -5.26 -2.49
C HIS A 50 -11.64 -6.48 -2.00
N ARG A 51 -10.41 -6.63 -2.49
CA ARG A 51 -9.52 -7.73 -2.08
C ARG A 51 -9.01 -7.59 -0.64
N VAL A 52 -8.81 -6.36 -0.16
CA VAL A 52 -8.26 -6.12 1.18
C VAL A 52 -9.33 -5.82 2.23
N LEU A 53 -10.53 -5.39 1.84
CA LEU A 53 -11.58 -4.99 2.75
C LEU A 53 -11.99 -6.13 3.69
N GLY A 54 -12.36 -7.29 3.16
CA GLY A 54 -12.76 -8.45 3.99
C GLY A 54 -11.66 -8.93 4.96
N PRO A 55 -10.41 -9.13 4.51
CA PRO A 55 -9.28 -9.39 5.41
C PRO A 55 -9.09 -8.30 6.47
N PHE A 56 -9.18 -7.03 6.09
CA PHE A 56 -9.03 -5.90 7.01
C PHE A 56 -10.15 -5.83 8.05
N GLU A 57 -11.40 -6.08 7.65
CA GLU A 57 -12.54 -6.12 8.55
C GLU A 57 -12.41 -7.24 9.56
N ARG A 58 -12.05 -8.46 9.13
CA ARG A 58 -11.82 -9.59 10.04
C ARG A 58 -10.65 -9.33 10.98
N PHE A 59 -9.58 -8.71 10.48
CA PHE A 59 -8.46 -8.31 11.33
C PHE A 59 -8.90 -7.29 12.39
N ARG A 60 -9.61 -6.23 11.96
CA ARG A 60 -10.18 -5.22 12.86
C ARG A 60 -11.09 -5.85 13.91
N ASP A 61 -11.95 -6.77 13.52
CA ASP A 61 -12.88 -7.42 14.44
C ASP A 61 -12.15 -8.38 15.39
N GLY A 62 -11.08 -9.06 14.94
CA GLY A 62 -10.16 -9.77 15.82
C GLY A 62 -9.53 -8.84 16.88
N LEU A 63 -9.06 -7.65 16.48
CA LEU A 63 -8.52 -6.66 17.43
C LEU A 63 -9.59 -6.14 18.41
N LYS A 64 -10.85 -6.02 17.99
CA LYS A 64 -11.97 -5.67 18.88
C LYS A 64 -12.21 -6.78 19.90
N THR A 65 -12.31 -8.03 19.44
CA THR A 65 -12.52 -9.19 20.31
C THR A 65 -11.43 -9.35 21.36
N LEU A 66 -10.17 -9.09 20.97
CA LEU A 66 -9.03 -9.08 21.89
C LEU A 66 -8.98 -7.86 22.83
N GLY A 67 -9.87 -6.89 22.67
CA GLY A 67 -9.90 -5.66 23.47
C GLY A 67 -8.71 -4.72 23.25
N VAL A 68 -7.96 -4.91 22.15
CA VAL A 68 -6.76 -4.12 21.86
C VAL A 68 -7.03 -2.98 20.86
N LEU A 69 -8.09 -3.06 20.04
CA LEU A 69 -8.35 -2.03 19.02
C LEU A 69 -8.46 -0.62 19.62
N GLN A 70 -9.24 -0.46 20.69
CA GLN A 70 -9.43 0.83 21.33
C GLN A 70 -8.12 1.36 21.95
N LYS A 71 -7.31 0.47 22.53
CA LYS A 71 -6.02 0.83 23.12
C LYS A 71 -5.03 1.30 22.04
N ILE A 72 -5.01 0.64 20.89
CA ILE A 72 -4.21 1.05 19.72
C ILE A 72 -4.64 2.44 19.22
N GLN A 73 -5.95 2.70 19.15
CA GLN A 73 -6.48 3.99 18.71
C GLN A 73 -6.21 5.13 19.70
N LEU A 74 -6.30 4.87 21.00
CA LEU A 74 -6.03 5.86 22.05
C LEU A 74 -4.54 6.15 22.23
N HIS A 75 -3.68 5.14 22.02
CA HIS A 75 -2.24 5.25 22.27
C HIS A 75 -1.40 4.79 21.08
N PRO A 76 -1.52 5.41 19.90
CA PRO A 76 -0.84 4.93 18.68
C PRO A 76 0.69 4.88 18.82
N GLU A 77 1.29 5.79 19.60
CA GLU A 77 2.73 5.81 19.83
C GLU A 77 3.23 4.59 20.62
N ALA A 78 2.41 4.03 21.51
CA ALA A 78 2.77 2.81 22.24
C ALA A 78 2.88 1.57 21.32
N PHE A 79 2.29 1.64 20.12
CA PHE A 79 2.32 0.58 19.12
C PHE A 79 3.26 0.87 17.94
N ARG A 80 3.92 2.03 17.91
CA ARG A 80 4.93 2.38 16.90
C ARG A 80 6.34 2.00 17.37
N LYS A 81 6.61 0.69 17.35
CA LYS A 81 7.94 0.15 17.70
C LYS A 81 8.96 0.26 16.56
N TYR A 82 8.51 0.18 15.31
CA TYR A 82 9.38 0.01 14.13
C TYR A 82 9.49 1.30 13.30
N PRO A 83 10.60 1.49 12.55
CA PRO A 83 10.74 2.58 11.59
C PRO A 83 9.64 2.54 10.52
N VAL A 84 9.26 3.71 10.03
CA VAL A 84 8.29 3.84 8.94
C VAL A 84 8.94 4.50 7.74
N ALA A 85 9.06 3.75 6.64
CA ALA A 85 9.56 4.25 5.36
C ALA A 85 8.41 4.78 4.49
N ASN A 86 8.61 5.96 3.92
CA ASN A 86 7.83 6.46 2.79
C ASN A 86 8.75 6.51 1.56
N THR A 87 8.60 5.50 0.71
CA THR A 87 9.43 5.32 -0.48
C THR A 87 9.19 6.39 -1.54
N CYS A 88 7.98 6.94 -1.63
CA CYS A 88 7.60 7.94 -2.64
C CYS A 88 8.38 9.25 -2.50
N ILE A 89 8.81 9.58 -1.28
CA ILE A 89 9.56 10.81 -0.98
C ILE A 89 10.92 10.52 -0.32
N ASN A 90 11.39 9.27 -0.36
CA ASN A 90 12.61 8.82 0.30
C ASN A 90 12.75 9.31 1.75
N TYR A 91 11.68 9.17 2.53
CA TYR A 91 11.60 9.61 3.91
C TYR A 91 11.58 8.42 4.86
N LEU A 92 12.36 8.47 5.93
CA LEU A 92 12.40 7.44 6.96
C LEU A 92 12.13 8.08 8.33
N ARG A 93 11.04 7.66 8.97
CA ARG A 93 10.79 7.98 10.38
C ARG A 93 11.48 6.94 11.26
N LEU A 94 12.43 7.38 12.07
CA LEU A 94 13.19 6.53 12.97
C LEU A 94 12.47 6.32 14.32
N PRO A 95 12.55 5.11 14.91
CA PRO A 95 12.07 4.87 16.26
C PRO A 95 12.97 5.57 17.29
N LEU A 96 12.36 6.08 18.36
CA LEU A 96 13.08 6.62 19.51
C LEU A 96 13.41 5.48 20.47
N CYS A 97 14.69 5.12 20.56
CA CYS A 97 15.19 4.09 21.45
C CYS A 97 16.18 4.70 22.46
N THR A 98 16.26 4.12 23.66
CA THR A 98 17.17 4.60 24.71
C THR A 98 18.62 4.14 24.52
N HIS A 99 18.83 3.08 23.73
CA HIS A 99 20.14 2.48 23.48
C HIS A 99 20.30 2.11 22.01
N TYR A 100 21.54 2.20 21.53
CA TYR A 100 21.88 1.89 20.14
C TYR A 100 21.54 0.45 19.76
N GLU A 101 21.81 -0.54 20.61
CA GLU A 101 21.51 -1.94 20.30
C GLU A 101 20.01 -2.18 20.08
N ALA A 102 19.15 -1.59 20.92
CA ALA A 102 17.70 -1.68 20.75
C ALA A 102 17.24 -1.02 19.44
N PHE A 103 17.85 0.10 19.07
CA PHE A 103 17.60 0.76 17.80
C PHE A 103 18.04 -0.11 16.62
N LYS A 104 19.25 -0.68 16.69
CA LYS A 104 19.83 -1.55 15.67
C LYS A 104 18.97 -2.79 15.42
N GLU A 105 18.55 -3.48 16.48
CA GLU A 105 17.69 -4.66 16.38
C GLU A 105 16.35 -4.34 15.70
N VAL A 106 15.72 -3.23 16.08
CA VAL A 106 14.44 -2.79 15.52
C VAL A 106 14.58 -2.42 14.03
N MET A 107 15.67 -1.73 13.66
CA MET A 107 15.98 -1.39 12.28
C MET A 107 16.27 -2.63 11.43
N ASP A 108 17.12 -3.53 11.92
CA ASP A 108 17.49 -4.78 11.23
C ASP A 108 16.26 -5.69 11.02
N PHE A 109 15.38 -5.76 12.01
CA PHE A 109 14.12 -6.50 11.89
C PHE A 109 13.21 -5.89 10.82
N ALA A 110 13.00 -4.56 10.84
CA ALA A 110 12.08 -3.90 9.93
C ALA A 110 12.52 -4.03 8.46
N ILE A 111 13.82 -3.90 8.20
CA ILE A 111 14.39 -4.02 6.84
C ILE A 111 14.26 -5.44 6.30
N ARG A 112 14.52 -6.46 7.12
CA ARG A 112 14.40 -7.87 6.69
C ARG A 112 12.96 -8.28 6.41
N ASN A 113 11.99 -7.70 7.12
CA ASN A 113 10.59 -8.13 7.05
C ASN A 113 9.71 -7.26 6.13
N THR A 114 10.20 -6.10 5.69
CA THR A 114 9.40 -5.18 4.87
C THR A 114 10.04 -5.01 3.49
N GLN A 115 9.48 -5.67 2.49
CA GLN A 115 9.97 -5.66 1.10
C GLN A 115 10.04 -4.25 0.47
N GLY A 116 9.34 -3.26 1.06
CA GLY A 116 9.31 -1.86 0.63
C GLY A 116 10.49 -0.98 1.08
N PHE A 117 11.52 -1.52 1.74
CA PHE A 117 12.62 -0.72 2.29
C PHE A 117 13.71 -0.30 1.30
N GLY A 118 13.48 -0.30 -0.02
CA GLY A 118 14.46 -0.02 -1.11
C GLY A 118 15.63 0.95 -0.78
N MET A 119 15.56 2.21 -1.23
CA MET A 119 16.64 3.21 -0.99
C MET A 119 16.82 3.55 0.51
N ALA A 120 15.78 3.38 1.33
CA ALA A 120 15.84 3.59 2.78
C ALA A 120 16.77 2.57 3.49
N GLY A 121 16.90 1.36 2.94
CA GLY A 121 17.85 0.35 3.40
C GLY A 121 19.31 0.72 3.12
N LEU A 122 19.58 1.48 2.04
CA LEU A 122 20.94 2.00 1.76
C LEU A 122 21.34 3.08 2.78
N ILE A 123 20.40 3.91 3.23
CA ILE A 123 20.64 4.88 4.33
C ILE A 123 21.05 4.13 5.61
N TRP A 124 20.37 3.03 5.93
CA TRP A 124 20.76 2.18 7.06
C TRP A 124 22.14 1.54 6.86
N LEU A 125 22.43 1.02 5.66
CA LEU A 125 23.74 0.45 5.33
C LEU A 125 24.87 1.48 5.51
N CYS A 126 24.65 2.72 5.06
CA CYS A 126 25.60 3.81 5.28
C CYS A 126 25.80 4.15 6.76
N LEU A 127 24.73 4.18 7.56
CA LEU A 127 24.81 4.45 9.00
C LEU A 127 25.50 3.33 9.80
N SER A 128 25.29 2.08 9.40
CA SER A 128 25.90 0.90 10.03
C SER A 128 27.34 0.63 9.60
N LEU A 129 27.79 1.16 8.45
CA LEU A 129 29.18 1.11 8.00
C LEU A 129 30.05 2.26 8.54
N THR A 130 29.44 3.26 9.19
CA THR A 130 30.13 4.45 9.72
C THR A 130 30.18 4.52 11.25
N SER A 131 29.68 3.48 11.95
CA SER A 131 29.71 3.35 13.41
C SER A 131 30.58 2.18 13.86
#